data_AF-A0A935XJW4-F1
#
_entry.id   AF-A0A935XJW4-F1
#
_cell.length_a   1.000
_cell.length_b   1.000
_cell.length_c   1.000
_cell.angle_alpha   90.00
_cell.angle_beta   90.00
_cell.angle_gamma   90.00
#
_symmetry.space_group_name_H-M   'P 1'
#
loop_
_entity.id
_entity.type
_entity.pdbx_description
1 polymer ?
#
loop_
_entity_poly.entity_id
_entity_poly.type
_entity_poly.pdbx_seq_one_letter_code
_entity_poly.pdbx_strand_id
1 'polypeptide(L)'
;METNRRAGRILPAPEAPAPTGRSGGRRSFLRNALALGGGAAAAALSGRASAADGDPLILKPQPHATALGQPVAALGYGQPSKWEKNLQRRESPGLTRVPQSSVAFAPLQGMFGIITPNGLHFERHHQGWWDLDPSRHRLMVMGMVKQSRVYTMDDLMRLPSVSRIHFIECGANTGMEWSNVAVPTVQYSHGMLSCCEFTGVKLSTLLDECGYDRKKARFVLAEGADGSGLTRTISIEQALDDVIVAWGMNGEMLRPENGYPLRLVVPGVQGVSWVKWLRRIEVGDKHWDTREEVLHYIDLMPDGLHRQYTQIQEAKSVITTPSGGQMLLDKGFYNVSGLAWSGRGRIRRVDVSVDGGRNWRTARLEGPVLAKALTRFNIDWVWDGSPAVLQSRAIDETGYVQPKISQLRAVRGTRSIYHNNMIQSWKVAESGEVSNVQVG
;
A
#
# COMPACT_ATOMS: atom_id res chain seq x y z
N MET A 1 30.35 -29.07 6.54
CA MET A 1 29.25 -28.37 5.85
C MET A 1 28.46 -27.62 6.89
N GLU A 2 28.80 -26.34 7.13
CA GLU A 2 28.05 -25.49 8.04
C GLU A 2 26.65 -25.26 7.49
N THR A 3 25.65 -25.80 8.18
CA THR A 3 24.26 -25.47 7.94
C THR A 3 24.06 -24.01 8.27
N ASN A 4 23.90 -23.19 7.22
CA ASN A 4 23.61 -21.77 7.29
C ASN A 4 22.22 -21.57 7.93
N ARG A 5 22.13 -21.67 9.26
CA ARG A 5 20.94 -21.31 10.04
C ARG A 5 20.70 -19.83 9.81
N ARG A 6 19.67 -19.49 9.03
CA ARG A 6 19.22 -18.10 8.90
C ARG A 6 18.72 -17.62 10.26
N ALA A 7 19.28 -16.55 10.77
CA ALA A 7 18.81 -15.90 11.98
C ALA A 7 17.40 -15.30 11.76
N GLY A 8 16.51 -15.45 12.74
CA GLY A 8 15.13 -14.94 12.72
C GLY A 8 14.06 -16.03 12.85
N ARG A 9 12.85 -15.66 13.29
CA ARG A 9 11.71 -16.59 13.45
C ARG A 9 10.75 -16.62 12.27
N ILE A 10 10.92 -15.71 11.31
CA ILE A 10 10.10 -15.57 10.11
C ILE A 10 11.03 -15.53 8.90
N LEU A 11 10.81 -16.38 7.90
CA LEU A 11 11.37 -16.18 6.58
C LEU A 11 10.53 -15.18 5.78
N PRO A 12 11.15 -14.18 5.13
CA PRO A 12 10.46 -13.28 4.21
C PRO A 12 9.81 -14.01 3.04
N ALA A 13 8.79 -13.38 2.43
CA ALA A 13 8.09 -13.95 1.28
C ALA A 13 9.02 -14.11 0.05
N PRO A 14 8.91 -15.22 -0.72
CA PRO A 14 9.74 -15.45 -1.90
C PRO A 14 9.54 -14.39 -2.99
N GLU A 15 10.58 -14.18 -3.80
CA GLU A 15 10.74 -12.98 -4.62
C GLU A 15 10.14 -13.00 -6.03
N ALA A 16 9.34 -14.01 -6.37
CA ALA A 16 8.61 -14.07 -7.63
C ALA A 16 7.38 -14.98 -7.51
N PRO A 17 6.34 -14.81 -8.35
CA PRO A 17 5.36 -15.88 -8.56
C PRO A 17 6.11 -17.14 -9.02
N ALA A 18 5.74 -18.30 -8.46
CA ALA A 18 6.27 -19.57 -8.93
C ALA A 18 6.12 -19.64 -10.46
N PRO A 19 7.16 -20.01 -11.23
CA PRO A 19 7.05 -20.07 -12.67
C PRO A 19 5.92 -21.03 -13.05
N THR A 20 4.97 -20.55 -13.85
CA THR A 20 3.97 -21.40 -14.49
C THR A 20 4.71 -22.42 -15.35
N GLY A 21 4.39 -23.69 -15.12
CA GLY A 21 5.17 -24.83 -15.58
C GLY A 21 5.48 -24.80 -17.07
N ARG A 22 6.77 -24.88 -17.41
CA ARG A 22 7.22 -25.50 -18.66
C ARG A 22 7.59 -26.95 -18.33
N SER A 23 6.97 -27.86 -19.07
CA SER A 23 7.14 -29.31 -18.97
C SER A 23 8.60 -29.73 -19.19
N GLY A 24 9.35 -29.88 -18.11
CA GLY A 24 10.57 -30.68 -18.07
C GLY A 24 10.20 -32.14 -17.78
N GLY A 25 10.50 -33.04 -18.71
CA GLY A 25 9.98 -34.41 -18.72
C GLY A 25 10.33 -35.26 -17.49
N ARG A 26 9.45 -36.23 -17.21
CA ARG A 26 9.45 -37.27 -16.16
C ARG A 26 10.74 -38.11 -16.01
N ARG A 27 11.82 -37.83 -16.74
CA ARG A 27 13.10 -38.57 -16.67
C ARG A 27 14.20 -37.88 -15.87
N SER A 28 14.06 -36.60 -15.48
CA SER A 28 15.04 -35.96 -14.59
C SER A 28 14.80 -36.27 -13.11
N PHE A 29 13.56 -36.63 -12.72
CA PHE A 29 13.19 -36.89 -11.33
C PHE A 29 13.75 -38.22 -10.78
N LEU A 30 13.92 -39.23 -11.65
CA LEU A 30 14.43 -40.54 -11.24
C LEU A 30 15.97 -40.61 -11.11
N ARG A 31 16.70 -39.61 -11.63
CA ARG A 31 18.18 -39.58 -11.52
C ARG A 31 18.68 -39.00 -10.19
N ASN A 32 17.86 -38.20 -9.50
CA ASN A 32 18.19 -37.67 -8.18
C ASN A 32 17.67 -38.52 -7.01
N ALA A 33 16.84 -39.54 -7.28
CA ALA A 33 16.27 -40.41 -6.26
C ALA A 33 17.21 -41.58 -5.85
N LEU A 34 18.30 -41.82 -6.58
CA LEU A 34 19.21 -42.96 -6.34
C LEU A 34 20.55 -42.59 -5.68
N ALA A 35 20.68 -41.38 -5.12
CA ALA A 35 21.86 -40.94 -4.37
C ALA A 35 21.60 -40.71 -2.86
N LEU A 36 20.41 -41.06 -2.36
CA LEU A 36 20.02 -40.91 -0.95
C LEU A 36 19.70 -42.24 -0.24
N GLY A 37 19.97 -43.37 -0.89
CA GLY A 37 19.79 -44.70 -0.32
C GLY A 37 21.02 -45.17 0.43
N GLY A 38 21.21 -44.74 1.67
CA GLY A 38 22.26 -45.27 2.54
C GLY A 38 22.51 -44.45 3.80
N GLY A 39 21.78 -44.74 4.87
CA GLY A 39 22.11 -44.28 6.23
C GLY A 39 21.15 -43.24 6.82
N ALA A 40 20.00 -43.67 7.33
CA ALA A 40 19.17 -42.85 8.20
C ALA A 40 18.64 -43.69 9.38
N ALA A 41 19.56 -44.08 10.25
CA ALA A 41 19.26 -44.41 11.64
C ALA A 41 20.35 -43.74 12.49
N ALA A 42 19.92 -42.95 13.48
CA ALA A 42 20.72 -42.15 14.42
C ALA A 42 21.25 -40.78 13.92
N ALA A 43 20.42 -39.74 14.04
CA ALA A 43 20.84 -38.39 14.49
C ALA A 43 19.63 -37.44 14.70
N ALA A 44 18.52 -37.94 15.26
CA ALA A 44 17.51 -37.05 15.86
C ALA A 44 17.91 -36.85 17.31
N LEU A 45 18.82 -35.89 17.56
CA LEU A 45 19.18 -35.26 18.84
C LEU A 45 20.57 -34.60 18.67
N SER A 46 20.65 -33.47 17.97
CA SER A 46 21.86 -32.65 17.98
C SER A 46 21.51 -31.16 18.05
N GLY A 47 21.80 -30.57 19.22
CA GLY A 47 22.17 -29.18 19.33
C GLY A 47 21.03 -28.16 19.42
N ARG A 48 20.34 -28.12 20.57
CA ARG A 48 20.34 -26.85 21.30
C ARG A 48 21.81 -26.56 21.58
N ALA A 49 22.42 -25.64 20.82
CA ALA A 49 23.76 -25.18 21.16
C ALA A 49 23.71 -24.77 22.62
N SER A 50 24.54 -25.41 23.44
CA SER A 50 24.71 -25.05 24.82
C SER A 50 25.03 -23.56 24.86
N ALA A 51 24.23 -22.78 25.57
CA ALA A 51 24.53 -21.38 25.86
C ALA A 51 25.82 -21.22 26.69
N ALA A 52 26.45 -22.32 27.12
CA ALA A 52 27.63 -22.31 27.97
C ALA A 52 28.89 -21.75 27.29
N ASP A 53 29.04 -21.83 25.96
CA ASP A 53 30.27 -21.42 25.26
C ASP A 53 30.15 -20.08 24.51
N GLY A 54 28.99 -19.42 24.55
CA GLY A 54 28.73 -18.12 23.89
C GLY A 54 28.70 -18.16 22.35
N ASP A 55 28.21 -17.08 21.71
CA ASP A 55 28.14 -16.96 20.24
C ASP A 55 29.48 -16.46 19.67
N PRO A 56 30.14 -17.17 18.75
CA PRO A 56 31.40 -16.74 18.14
C PRO A 56 31.33 -15.38 17.43
N LEU A 57 30.17 -14.97 16.92
CA LEU A 57 29.97 -13.65 16.31
C LEU A 57 30.07 -12.51 17.34
N ILE A 58 29.90 -12.82 18.62
CA ILE A 58 30.06 -11.91 19.76
C ILE A 58 31.46 -12.06 20.37
N LEU A 59 31.89 -13.30 20.60
CA LEU A 59 33.13 -13.58 21.32
C LEU A 59 34.41 -13.24 20.53
N LYS A 60 34.33 -13.16 19.20
CA LYS A 60 35.47 -12.82 18.34
C LYS A 60 35.25 -11.47 17.66
N PRO A 61 36.23 -10.55 17.67
CA PRO A 61 36.15 -9.31 16.91
C PRO A 61 35.87 -9.57 15.43
N GLN A 62 34.82 -8.95 14.93
CA GLN A 62 34.46 -9.00 13.51
C GLN A 62 35.29 -7.98 12.72
N PRO A 63 35.46 -8.13 11.39
CA PRO A 63 36.27 -7.20 10.59
C PRO A 63 35.87 -5.72 10.75
N HIS A 64 34.58 -5.44 10.94
CA HIS A 64 34.05 -4.08 11.15
C HIS A 64 34.37 -3.49 12.53
N ALA A 65 34.89 -4.30 13.47
CA ALA A 65 35.35 -3.84 14.77
C ALA A 65 36.84 -3.45 14.76
N THR A 66 37.60 -3.77 13.70
CA THR A 66 39.06 -3.60 13.65
C THR A 66 39.55 -2.79 12.44
N ALA A 67 38.67 -2.37 11.55
CA ALA A 67 39.02 -1.61 10.33
C ALA A 67 38.11 -0.38 10.16
N LEU A 68 38.61 0.63 9.43
CA LEU A 68 37.79 1.79 9.05
C LEU A 68 36.74 1.37 8.01
N GLY A 69 35.53 1.91 8.18
CA GLY A 69 34.43 1.78 7.23
C GLY A 69 34.45 2.84 6.13
N GLN A 70 33.29 3.06 5.51
CA GLN A 70 33.10 4.15 4.56
C GLN A 70 33.17 5.53 5.25
N PRO A 71 33.70 6.58 4.59
CA PRO A 71 33.73 7.93 5.15
C PRO A 71 32.33 8.56 5.20
N VAL A 72 32.19 9.66 5.95
CA VAL A 72 30.97 10.50 5.90
C VAL A 72 30.75 11.02 4.48
N ALA A 73 29.48 11.15 4.08
CA ALA A 73 29.09 11.57 2.73
C ALA A 73 29.64 10.70 1.58
N ALA A 74 30.05 9.45 1.84
CA ALA A 74 30.41 8.49 0.78
C ALA A 74 29.30 8.31 -0.26
N LEU A 75 28.04 8.49 0.17
CA LEU A 75 26.86 8.63 -0.68
C LEU A 75 26.12 9.89 -0.26
N GLY A 76 26.18 10.94 -1.09
CA GLY A 76 25.52 12.23 -0.80
C GLY A 76 23.98 12.13 -0.65
N TYR A 77 23.38 11.09 -1.23
CA TYR A 77 22.01 10.68 -0.95
C TYR A 77 22.00 9.16 -0.68
N GLY A 78 21.59 8.77 0.53
CA GLY A 78 21.67 7.39 1.00
C GLY A 78 20.82 6.41 0.18
N GLN A 79 21.24 5.14 0.19
CA GLN A 79 20.50 4.02 -0.41
C GLN A 79 20.30 2.92 0.64
N PRO A 80 19.28 2.06 0.50
CA PRO A 80 19.11 0.91 1.37
C PRO A 80 20.35 -0.01 1.37
N SER A 81 20.53 -0.73 2.48
CA SER A 81 21.56 -1.76 2.57
C SER A 81 21.39 -2.83 1.48
N LYS A 82 22.50 -3.36 0.95
CA LYS A 82 22.48 -4.45 -0.04
C LYS A 82 21.74 -5.71 0.42
N TRP A 83 21.56 -5.88 1.73
CA TRP A 83 20.82 -6.99 2.33
C TRP A 83 19.30 -6.81 2.24
N GLU A 84 18.82 -5.58 1.99
CA GLU A 84 17.40 -5.22 1.85
C GLU A 84 16.97 -5.09 0.38
N LYS A 85 17.79 -5.56 -0.58
CA LYS A 85 17.58 -5.42 -2.03
C LYS A 85 16.23 -5.95 -2.55
N ASN A 86 15.53 -6.74 -1.74
CA ASN A 86 14.29 -7.41 -2.11
C ASN A 86 13.04 -6.63 -1.66
N LEU A 87 13.22 -5.61 -0.82
CA LEU A 87 12.20 -4.65 -0.44
C LEU A 87 12.09 -3.60 -1.55
N GLN A 88 11.33 -3.93 -2.59
CA GLN A 88 11.15 -3.09 -3.77
C GLN A 88 9.71 -3.12 -4.28
N ARG A 89 9.32 -2.10 -5.05
CA ARG A 89 8.08 -2.10 -5.84
C ARG A 89 8.09 -3.29 -6.80
N ARG A 90 6.92 -3.86 -7.08
CA ARG A 90 6.76 -4.92 -8.09
C ARG A 90 5.59 -4.61 -8.98
N GLU A 91 5.68 -4.96 -10.26
CA GLU A 91 4.52 -5.03 -11.15
C GLU A 91 3.91 -6.44 -11.07
N SER A 92 2.62 -6.58 -11.40
CA SER A 92 2.01 -7.89 -11.66
C SER A 92 2.00 -8.16 -13.17
N PRO A 93 2.82 -9.10 -13.69
CA PRO A 93 2.86 -9.41 -15.11
C PRO A 93 1.47 -9.76 -15.66
N GLY A 94 1.10 -9.17 -16.79
CA GLY A 94 -0.17 -9.45 -17.47
C GLY A 94 -1.41 -8.81 -16.83
N LEU A 95 -1.26 -8.03 -15.75
CA LEU A 95 -2.39 -7.30 -15.17
C LEU A 95 -2.91 -6.19 -16.09
N THR A 96 -2.02 -5.57 -16.86
CA THR A 96 -2.36 -4.51 -17.82
C THR A 96 -1.71 -4.76 -19.18
N ARG A 97 -2.25 -4.12 -20.22
CA ARG A 97 -1.81 -4.31 -21.62
C ARG A 97 -0.41 -3.73 -21.88
N VAL A 98 -0.06 -2.64 -21.22
CA VAL A 98 1.21 -1.93 -21.38
C VAL A 98 1.70 -1.39 -20.03
N PRO A 99 3.02 -1.45 -19.74
CA PRO A 99 3.56 -1.09 -18.43
C PRO A 99 3.38 0.41 -18.09
N GLN A 100 3.27 1.27 -19.11
CA GLN A 100 3.01 2.71 -18.92
C GLN A 100 1.58 2.99 -18.43
N SER A 101 0.64 2.07 -18.66
CA SER A 101 -0.74 2.17 -18.16
C SER A 101 -0.98 1.12 -17.07
N SER A 102 -0.06 1.01 -16.12
CA SER A 102 0.00 -0.09 -15.15
C SER A 102 0.02 0.38 -13.69
N VAL A 103 0.33 -0.56 -12.79
CA VAL A 103 0.44 -0.37 -11.35
C VAL A 103 1.66 -1.15 -10.81
N ALA A 104 2.40 -0.53 -9.89
CA ALA A 104 3.42 -1.18 -9.09
C ALA A 104 3.03 -1.16 -7.61
N PHE A 105 3.33 -2.24 -6.89
CA PHE A 105 2.85 -2.50 -5.53
C PHE A 105 3.92 -2.23 -4.47
N ALA A 106 3.56 -1.50 -3.41
CA ALA A 106 4.38 -1.28 -2.23
C ALA A 106 4.61 -2.60 -1.45
N PRO A 107 5.85 -2.95 -1.06
CA PRO A 107 6.17 -4.19 -0.34
C PRO A 107 5.82 -4.13 1.16
N LEU A 108 4.52 -4.07 1.48
CA LEU A 108 4.00 -3.82 2.83
C LEU A 108 4.53 -4.80 3.91
N GLN A 109 4.85 -6.04 3.55
CA GLN A 109 5.34 -7.08 4.47
C GLN A 109 6.66 -6.76 5.17
N GLY A 110 7.49 -5.90 4.57
CA GLY A 110 8.79 -5.51 5.12
C GLY A 110 8.86 -4.04 5.55
N MET A 111 7.71 -3.35 5.60
CA MET A 111 7.64 -1.95 6.03
C MET A 111 7.31 -1.83 7.51
N PHE A 112 7.90 -0.82 8.15
CA PHE A 112 7.70 -0.49 9.56
C PHE A 112 6.91 0.83 9.71
N GLY A 113 6.27 1.01 10.87
CA GLY A 113 5.51 2.22 11.17
C GLY A 113 4.39 2.48 10.17
N ILE A 114 4.13 3.76 9.88
CA ILE A 114 3.05 4.22 9.02
C ILE A 114 3.53 5.00 7.78
N ILE A 115 4.79 5.44 7.74
CA ILE A 115 5.34 6.23 6.63
C ILE A 115 5.96 5.31 5.59
N THR A 116 5.46 5.38 4.37
CA THR A 116 6.02 4.69 3.21
C THR A 116 7.22 5.48 2.68
N PRO A 117 8.42 4.90 2.58
CA PRO A 117 9.57 5.55 1.96
C PRO A 117 9.26 5.97 0.52
N ASN A 118 9.75 7.13 0.08
CA ASN A 118 9.42 7.68 -1.25
C ASN A 118 9.72 6.69 -2.38
N GLY A 119 10.88 6.04 -2.36
CA GLY A 119 11.27 5.00 -3.34
C GLY A 119 10.43 3.72 -3.30
N LEU A 120 9.54 3.56 -2.32
CA LEU A 120 8.63 2.42 -2.16
C LEU A 120 7.14 2.81 -2.24
N HIS A 121 6.81 4.08 -2.43
CA HIS A 121 5.42 4.51 -2.72
C HIS A 121 4.91 3.73 -3.93
N PHE A 122 3.76 3.08 -3.82
CA PHE A 122 3.14 2.39 -4.96
C PHE A 122 2.94 3.34 -6.15
N GLU A 123 3.02 2.83 -7.37
CA GLU A 123 2.84 3.64 -8.57
C GLU A 123 1.58 3.23 -9.31
N ARG A 124 0.84 4.19 -9.85
CA ARG A 124 -0.18 3.96 -10.88
C ARG A 124 -0.07 5.08 -11.91
N HIS A 125 0.11 4.69 -13.17
CA HIS A 125 0.13 5.60 -14.33
C HIS A 125 -0.88 5.15 -15.37
N HIS A 126 -1.42 6.08 -16.15
CA HIS A 126 -2.27 5.76 -17.32
C HIS A 126 -1.54 5.99 -18.65
N GLN A 127 -0.45 6.77 -18.66
CA GLN A 127 0.40 7.06 -19.83
C GLN A 127 1.89 7.23 -19.45
N GLY A 128 2.37 6.49 -18.46
CA GLY A 128 3.74 6.58 -17.93
C GLY A 128 3.96 7.81 -17.05
N TRP A 129 5.21 8.02 -16.63
CA TRP A 129 5.60 9.19 -15.85
C TRP A 129 6.61 10.05 -16.60
N TRP A 130 6.61 11.35 -16.28
CA TRP A 130 7.50 12.35 -16.84
C TRP A 130 8.23 13.09 -15.74
N ASP A 131 9.49 13.44 -16.02
CA ASP A 131 10.27 14.36 -15.21
C ASP A 131 10.12 15.77 -15.79
N LEU A 132 9.19 16.54 -15.22
CA LEU A 132 8.83 17.85 -15.74
C LEU A 132 9.76 18.94 -15.19
N ASP A 133 10.24 19.81 -16.06
CA ASP A 133 10.95 21.03 -15.65
C ASP A 133 10.00 21.96 -14.85
N PRO A 134 10.28 22.21 -13.55
CA PRO A 134 9.41 23.01 -12.71
C PRO A 134 9.29 24.47 -13.18
N SER A 135 10.31 25.02 -13.84
CA SER A 135 10.29 26.40 -14.35
C SER A 135 9.27 26.60 -15.48
N ARG A 136 8.88 25.50 -16.13
CA ARG A 136 7.91 25.45 -17.23
C ARG A 136 6.53 24.94 -16.81
N HIS A 137 6.42 24.35 -15.62
CA HIS A 137 5.15 23.88 -15.10
C HIS A 137 4.25 25.07 -14.69
N ARG A 138 2.95 24.97 -14.96
CA ARG A 138 1.95 25.99 -14.64
C ARG A 138 0.69 25.31 -14.11
N LEU A 139 0.09 25.92 -13.10
CA LEU A 139 -1.24 25.56 -12.61
C LEU A 139 -2.24 26.67 -12.96
N MET A 140 -3.29 26.35 -13.71
CA MET A 140 -4.39 27.26 -13.96
C MET A 140 -5.56 26.99 -13.01
N VAL A 141 -6.09 28.02 -12.36
CA VAL A 141 -7.36 27.98 -11.62
C VAL A 141 -8.37 28.85 -12.36
N MET A 142 -9.50 28.26 -12.77
CA MET A 142 -10.48 28.92 -13.65
C MET A 142 -11.92 28.44 -13.38
N GLY A 143 -12.87 28.85 -14.23
CA GLY A 143 -14.28 28.44 -14.16
C GLY A 143 -15.14 29.46 -13.41
N MET A 144 -15.95 28.99 -12.46
CA MET A 144 -16.81 29.82 -11.62
C MET A 144 -16.03 30.58 -10.53
N VAL A 145 -15.11 31.44 -10.97
CA VAL A 145 -14.25 32.29 -10.14
C VAL A 145 -14.34 33.74 -10.63
N LYS A 146 -14.09 34.72 -9.75
CA LYS A 146 -14.05 36.14 -10.14
C LYS A 146 -12.88 36.45 -11.06
N GLN A 147 -11.72 35.84 -10.80
CA GLN A 147 -10.52 36.03 -11.60
C GLN A 147 -9.78 34.71 -11.77
N SER A 148 -9.77 34.20 -13.00
CA SER A 148 -8.91 33.07 -13.36
C SER A 148 -7.44 33.46 -13.20
N ARG A 149 -6.61 32.53 -12.71
CA ARG A 149 -5.18 32.77 -12.48
C ARG A 149 -4.35 31.61 -12.98
N VAL A 150 -3.11 31.92 -13.35
CA VAL A 150 -2.08 30.94 -13.68
C VAL A 150 -0.93 31.14 -12.70
N TYR A 151 -0.55 30.08 -12.01
CA TYR A 151 0.49 30.06 -10.99
C TYR A 151 1.75 29.38 -11.55
N THR A 152 2.91 29.95 -11.23
CA THR A 152 4.21 29.27 -11.32
C THR A 152 4.47 28.45 -10.06
N MET A 153 5.53 27.63 -10.05
CA MET A 153 5.95 26.95 -8.82
C MET A 153 6.35 27.95 -7.72
N ASP A 154 7.05 29.02 -8.07
CA ASP A 154 7.44 30.08 -7.13
C ASP A 154 6.21 30.79 -6.52
N ASP A 155 5.16 30.99 -7.32
CA ASP A 155 3.89 31.55 -6.82
C ASP A 155 3.20 30.63 -5.82
N LEU A 156 3.29 29.32 -6.00
CA LEU A 156 2.67 28.35 -5.10
C LEU A 156 3.47 28.21 -3.81
N MET A 157 4.80 28.15 -3.91
CA MET A 157 5.69 27.92 -2.77
C MET A 157 5.83 29.13 -1.83
N ARG A 158 5.42 30.33 -2.26
CA ARG A 158 5.33 31.53 -1.40
C ARG A 158 4.04 31.63 -0.59
N LEU A 159 3.03 30.80 -0.86
CA LEU A 159 1.76 30.78 -0.13
C LEU A 159 1.90 30.04 1.21
N PRO A 160 1.02 30.31 2.20
CA PRO A 160 1.02 29.57 3.46
C PRO A 160 0.85 28.07 3.23
N SER A 161 1.88 27.29 3.56
CA SER A 161 1.89 25.85 3.35
C SER A 161 1.45 25.06 4.59
N VAL A 162 1.01 23.83 4.37
CA VAL A 162 0.70 22.83 5.39
C VAL A 162 1.45 21.54 5.07
N SER A 163 1.81 20.80 6.12
CA SER A 163 2.33 19.42 6.03
C SER A 163 1.38 18.47 6.75
N ARG A 164 0.88 17.44 6.06
CA ARG A 164 -0.10 16.48 6.61
C ARG A 164 0.19 15.06 6.18
N ILE A 165 0.07 14.12 7.11
CA ILE A 165 0.23 12.69 6.86
C ILE A 165 -1.10 12.12 6.37
N HIS A 166 -1.12 11.59 5.16
CA HIS A 166 -2.31 10.96 4.58
C HIS A 166 -1.97 9.65 3.88
N PHE A 167 -2.92 8.70 3.88
CA PHE A 167 -2.83 7.52 3.04
C PHE A 167 -3.41 7.81 1.65
N ILE A 168 -2.85 7.13 0.65
CA ILE A 168 -3.42 7.01 -0.69
C ILE A 168 -3.62 5.52 -0.98
N GLU A 169 -4.84 5.14 -1.33
CA GLU A 169 -5.20 3.79 -1.74
C GLU A 169 -5.84 3.83 -3.14
N CYS A 170 -5.34 3.01 -4.06
CA CYS A 170 -5.97 2.82 -5.36
C CYS A 170 -7.38 2.24 -5.20
N GLY A 171 -8.36 2.72 -5.97
CA GLY A 171 -9.71 2.13 -5.96
C GLY A 171 -9.69 0.62 -6.22
N ALA A 172 -8.75 0.14 -7.04
CA ALA A 172 -8.60 -1.27 -7.40
C ALA A 172 -7.73 -2.09 -6.43
N ASN A 173 -7.29 -1.52 -5.30
CA ASN A 173 -6.55 -2.28 -4.29
C ASN A 173 -7.41 -3.46 -3.81
N THR A 174 -6.84 -4.66 -3.79
CA THR A 174 -7.59 -5.91 -3.49
C THR A 174 -8.66 -6.29 -4.52
N GLY A 175 -8.73 -5.60 -5.66
CA GLY A 175 -9.73 -5.87 -6.72
C GLY A 175 -9.62 -7.25 -7.34
N MET A 176 -8.40 -7.80 -7.43
CA MET A 176 -8.17 -9.17 -7.95
C MET A 176 -8.80 -10.26 -7.06
N GLU A 177 -9.13 -9.94 -5.81
CA GLU A 177 -9.65 -10.90 -4.82
C GLU A 177 -11.19 -10.93 -4.76
N TRP A 178 -11.90 -10.21 -5.65
CA TRP A 178 -13.36 -10.14 -5.63
C TRP A 178 -14.05 -11.49 -5.84
N SER A 179 -13.55 -12.32 -6.74
CA SER A 179 -14.17 -13.62 -7.08
C SER A 179 -13.54 -14.80 -6.35
N ASN A 180 -12.22 -14.80 -6.20
CA ASN A 180 -11.44 -15.91 -5.64
C ASN A 180 -10.12 -15.39 -5.08
N VAL A 181 -9.40 -16.27 -4.36
CA VAL A 181 -7.98 -16.06 -4.03
C VAL A 181 -7.19 -16.02 -5.33
N ALA A 182 -6.51 -14.91 -5.63
CA ALA A 182 -5.85 -14.68 -6.90
C ALA A 182 -4.35 -14.40 -6.75
N VAL A 183 -3.93 -13.72 -5.68
CA VAL A 183 -2.53 -13.32 -5.51
C VAL A 183 -1.89 -13.82 -4.21
N PRO A 184 -0.58 -14.11 -4.20
CA PRO A 184 0.02 -14.90 -3.13
C PRO A 184 0.41 -14.11 -1.88
N THR A 185 0.64 -12.79 -1.98
CA THR A 185 1.25 -12.00 -0.89
C THR A 185 0.47 -10.72 -0.58
N VAL A 186 0.74 -10.12 0.59
CA VAL A 186 0.18 -8.82 0.98
C VAL A 186 0.60 -7.68 0.03
N GLN A 187 1.81 -7.75 -0.55
CA GLN A 187 2.25 -6.80 -1.57
C GLN A 187 1.28 -6.78 -2.77
N TYR A 188 0.92 -7.93 -3.31
CA TYR A 188 0.03 -7.97 -4.48
C TYR A 188 -1.44 -7.73 -4.13
N SER A 189 -1.91 -8.18 -2.97
CA SER A 189 -3.32 -8.02 -2.59
C SER A 189 -3.65 -6.63 -2.04
N HIS A 190 -2.72 -5.98 -1.36
CA HIS A 190 -2.95 -4.72 -0.62
C HIS A 190 -1.94 -3.62 -0.90
N GLY A 191 -0.89 -3.89 -1.70
CA GLY A 191 0.21 -2.96 -1.93
C GLY A 191 -0.09 -1.81 -2.89
N MET A 192 -1.32 -1.64 -3.38
CA MET A 192 -1.72 -0.37 -4.04
C MET A 192 -2.08 0.69 -2.99
N LEU A 193 -1.19 0.85 -2.01
CA LEU A 193 -1.38 1.60 -0.78
C LEU A 193 -0.05 2.24 -0.37
N SER A 194 -0.08 3.51 0.04
CA SER A 194 1.06 4.20 0.65
C SER A 194 0.58 5.29 1.59
N CYS A 195 1.44 5.76 2.49
CA CYS A 195 1.14 6.88 3.37
C CYS A 195 2.36 7.73 3.62
N CYS A 196 2.21 9.02 3.40
CA CYS A 196 3.33 9.95 3.38
C CYS A 196 2.88 11.28 3.99
N GLU A 197 3.84 12.04 4.48
CA GLU A 197 3.61 13.45 4.75
C GLU A 197 3.64 14.22 3.44
N PHE A 198 2.59 14.99 3.14
CA PHE A 198 2.52 15.84 1.96
C PHE A 198 2.58 17.30 2.37
N THR A 199 3.42 18.07 1.68
CA THR A 199 3.61 19.50 1.92
C THR A 199 3.15 20.30 0.70
N GLY A 200 2.31 21.31 0.94
CA GLY A 200 1.78 22.15 -0.13
C GLY A 200 0.84 23.24 0.39
N VAL A 201 0.15 23.90 -0.54
CA VAL A 201 -0.90 24.88 -0.22
C VAL A 201 -2.27 24.20 -0.19
N LYS A 202 -3.15 24.61 0.73
CA LYS A 202 -4.54 24.15 0.70
C LYS A 202 -5.24 24.62 -0.57
N LEU A 203 -6.06 23.76 -1.18
CA LEU A 203 -6.83 24.16 -2.36
C LEU A 203 -7.82 25.29 -2.04
N SER A 204 -8.39 25.32 -0.84
CA SER A 204 -9.23 26.43 -0.37
C SER A 204 -8.55 27.81 -0.49
N THR A 205 -7.25 27.89 -0.19
CA THR A 205 -6.50 29.15 -0.31
C THR A 205 -6.48 29.67 -1.75
N LEU A 206 -6.26 28.79 -2.73
CA LEU A 206 -6.25 29.16 -4.14
C LEU A 206 -7.66 29.53 -4.64
N LEU A 207 -8.67 28.78 -4.20
CA LEU A 207 -10.07 29.06 -4.55
C LEU A 207 -10.53 30.42 -4.00
N ASP A 208 -10.20 30.72 -2.75
CA ASP A 208 -10.50 32.00 -2.11
C ASP A 208 -9.77 33.16 -2.80
N GLU A 209 -8.49 32.98 -3.15
CA GLU A 209 -7.69 33.98 -3.86
C GLU A 209 -8.27 34.31 -5.25
N CYS A 210 -8.73 33.29 -5.99
CA CYS A 210 -9.44 33.46 -7.26
C CYS A 210 -10.89 33.97 -7.11
N GLY A 211 -11.43 33.94 -5.89
CA GLY A 211 -12.78 34.36 -5.56
C GLY A 211 -13.85 33.46 -6.17
N TYR A 212 -13.83 32.15 -5.86
CA TYR A 212 -14.85 31.20 -6.32
C TYR A 212 -16.29 31.59 -5.94
N ASP A 213 -17.27 31.21 -6.76
CA ASP A 213 -18.69 31.43 -6.48
C ASP A 213 -19.17 30.54 -5.32
N ARG A 214 -19.09 31.06 -4.10
CA ARG A 214 -19.53 30.37 -2.87
C ARG A 214 -21.00 29.94 -2.87
N LYS A 215 -21.86 30.55 -3.71
CA LYS A 215 -23.29 30.22 -3.74
C LYS A 215 -23.56 29.06 -4.69
N LYS A 216 -22.93 29.06 -5.86
CA LYS A 216 -23.24 28.13 -6.95
C LYS A 216 -22.21 27.03 -7.17
N ALA A 217 -20.94 27.23 -6.81
CA ALA A 217 -19.92 26.20 -6.98
C ALA A 217 -20.27 24.95 -6.15
N ARG A 218 -20.13 23.78 -6.78
CA ARG A 218 -20.38 22.47 -6.15
C ARG A 218 -19.21 21.51 -6.34
N PHE A 219 -18.40 21.71 -7.38
CA PHE A 219 -17.32 20.82 -7.73
C PHE A 219 -16.11 21.58 -8.28
N VAL A 220 -14.97 20.90 -8.27
CA VAL A 220 -13.79 21.28 -9.03
C VAL A 220 -13.34 20.11 -9.91
N LEU A 221 -12.99 20.38 -11.16
CA LEU A 221 -12.31 19.43 -12.04
C LEU A 221 -10.80 19.62 -11.91
N ALA A 222 -10.10 18.60 -11.44
CA ALA A 222 -8.65 18.54 -11.47
C ALA A 222 -8.16 17.83 -12.72
N GLU A 223 -7.14 18.37 -13.39
CA GLU A 223 -6.57 17.82 -14.62
C GLU A 223 -5.03 17.71 -14.56
N GLY A 224 -4.51 16.55 -14.94
CA GLY A 224 -3.09 16.26 -15.06
C GLY A 224 -2.49 16.65 -16.41
N ALA A 225 -1.18 16.88 -16.44
CA ALA A 225 -0.46 17.30 -17.63
C ALA A 225 0.07 16.16 -18.51
N ASP A 226 -0.03 14.91 -18.05
CA ASP A 226 0.47 13.75 -18.79
C ASP A 226 -0.45 13.40 -19.97
N GLY A 227 0.03 12.51 -20.84
CA GLY A 227 -0.68 12.12 -22.06
C GLY A 227 -2.05 11.48 -21.83
N SER A 228 -2.39 11.09 -20.59
CA SER A 228 -3.73 10.58 -20.28
C SER A 228 -4.76 11.70 -20.14
N GLY A 229 -4.31 12.93 -19.89
CA GLY A 229 -5.19 14.05 -19.55
C GLY A 229 -6.08 13.71 -18.36
N LEU A 230 -5.55 12.98 -17.36
CA LEU A 230 -6.33 12.43 -16.26
C LEU A 230 -7.15 13.54 -15.60
N THR A 231 -8.46 13.36 -15.56
CA THR A 231 -9.40 14.33 -14.99
C THR A 231 -10.24 13.70 -13.91
N ARG A 232 -10.42 14.40 -12.78
CA ARG A 232 -11.30 13.98 -11.70
C ARG A 232 -12.05 15.14 -11.05
N THR A 233 -13.34 14.93 -10.85
CA THR A 233 -14.26 15.81 -10.15
C THR A 233 -14.16 15.59 -8.65
N ILE A 234 -13.84 16.64 -7.91
CA ILE A 234 -13.80 16.67 -6.44
C ILE A 234 -14.93 17.57 -5.96
N SER A 235 -15.64 17.17 -4.89
CA SER A 235 -16.68 18.03 -4.32
C SER A 235 -16.08 19.31 -3.72
N ILE A 236 -16.82 20.40 -3.76
CA ILE A 236 -16.36 21.67 -3.18
C ILE A 236 -16.16 21.54 -1.66
N GLU A 237 -16.96 20.71 -0.99
CA GLU A 237 -16.81 20.42 0.44
C GLU A 237 -15.42 19.83 0.75
N GLN A 238 -15.01 18.81 0.00
CA GLN A 238 -13.68 18.22 0.14
C GLN A 238 -12.57 19.20 -0.24
N ALA A 239 -12.75 19.93 -1.35
CA ALA A 239 -11.79 20.93 -1.82
C ALA A 239 -11.50 22.01 -0.76
N LEU A 240 -12.48 22.32 0.09
CA LEU A 240 -12.36 23.32 1.15
C LEU A 240 -11.80 22.77 2.47
N ASP A 241 -11.99 21.48 2.76
CA ASP A 241 -11.56 20.82 4.01
C ASP A 241 -10.02 20.64 4.08
N ASP A 242 -9.52 19.59 3.42
CA ASP A 242 -8.15 19.11 3.58
C ASP A 242 -7.44 18.73 2.26
N VAL A 243 -7.97 19.16 1.12
CA VAL A 243 -7.29 18.99 -0.17
C VAL A 243 -6.06 19.90 -0.25
N ILE A 244 -4.93 19.31 -0.66
CA ILE A 244 -3.64 19.99 -0.78
C ILE A 244 -3.17 19.94 -2.23
N VAL A 245 -2.72 21.09 -2.75
CA VAL A 245 -1.90 21.18 -3.95
C VAL A 245 -0.44 21.07 -3.50
N ALA A 246 0.12 19.87 -3.62
CA ALA A 246 1.36 19.45 -2.99
C ALA A 246 2.56 19.46 -3.94
N TRP A 247 3.71 19.91 -3.43
CA TRP A 247 5.02 19.86 -4.09
C TRP A 247 6.05 19.06 -3.28
N GLY A 248 5.82 18.89 -1.97
CA GLY A 248 6.68 18.12 -1.07
C GLY A 248 6.03 16.81 -0.62
N MET A 249 6.87 15.80 -0.39
CA MET A 249 6.50 14.47 0.05
C MET A 249 7.61 13.85 0.92
N ASN A 250 7.30 13.52 2.18
CA ASN A 250 8.23 13.00 3.19
C ASN A 250 9.51 13.85 3.34
N GLY A 251 9.34 15.17 3.45
CA GLY A 251 10.45 16.11 3.70
C GLY A 251 11.29 16.50 2.47
N GLU A 252 11.04 15.93 1.29
CA GLU A 252 11.70 16.32 0.03
C GLU A 252 10.67 16.68 -1.05
N MET A 253 11.14 17.14 -2.22
CA MET A 253 10.25 17.33 -3.37
C MET A 253 9.64 16.00 -3.81
N LEU A 254 8.46 16.07 -4.44
CA LEU A 254 7.85 14.91 -5.09
C LEU A 254 8.84 14.19 -6.00
N ARG A 255 8.77 12.86 -6.04
CA ARG A 255 9.45 12.08 -7.07
C ARG A 255 8.73 12.22 -8.42
N PRO A 256 9.43 12.14 -9.58
CA PRO A 256 8.80 12.20 -10.90
C PRO A 256 7.59 11.27 -11.05
N GLU A 257 7.70 10.01 -10.63
CA GLU A 257 6.62 9.03 -10.68
C GLU A 257 5.42 9.37 -9.78
N ASN A 258 5.63 10.23 -8.78
CA ASN A 258 4.63 10.67 -7.81
C ASN A 258 4.04 12.05 -8.14
N GLY A 259 4.35 12.60 -9.33
CA GLY A 259 3.73 13.81 -9.87
C GLY A 259 4.56 15.08 -9.74
N TYR A 260 5.89 14.97 -9.66
CA TYR A 260 6.75 16.16 -9.68
C TYR A 260 6.46 17.07 -10.90
N PRO A 261 6.39 18.41 -10.72
CA PRO A 261 6.63 19.14 -9.47
C PRO A 261 5.39 19.35 -8.60
N LEU A 262 4.19 18.98 -9.09
CA LEU A 262 2.92 19.35 -8.47
C LEU A 262 1.86 18.26 -8.61
N ARG A 263 1.22 17.90 -7.50
CA ARG A 263 0.08 16.98 -7.49
C ARG A 263 -1.06 17.48 -6.62
N LEU A 264 -2.25 16.94 -6.85
CA LEU A 264 -3.35 17.01 -5.91
C LEU A 264 -3.26 15.87 -4.90
N VAL A 265 -3.55 16.19 -3.64
CA VAL A 265 -3.72 15.26 -2.52
C VAL A 265 -5.15 15.43 -2.03
N VAL A 266 -5.95 14.36 -2.09
CA VAL A 266 -7.39 14.38 -1.74
C VAL A 266 -7.66 13.35 -0.64
N PRO A 267 -7.45 13.70 0.64
CA PRO A 267 -7.49 12.74 1.73
C PRO A 267 -8.78 11.91 1.79
N GLY A 268 -8.62 10.60 2.00
CA GLY A 268 -9.71 9.67 2.26
C GLY A 268 -10.52 9.21 1.05
N VAL A 269 -10.25 9.72 -0.16
CA VAL A 269 -10.84 9.18 -1.39
C VAL A 269 -9.86 8.34 -2.20
N GLN A 270 -10.39 7.55 -3.13
CA GLN A 270 -9.60 6.71 -4.03
C GLN A 270 -8.51 7.49 -4.78
N GLY A 271 -7.33 6.89 -4.89
CA GLY A 271 -6.10 7.55 -5.33
C GLY A 271 -6.10 8.10 -6.77
N VAL A 272 -7.04 7.69 -7.62
CA VAL A 272 -7.24 8.29 -8.95
C VAL A 272 -7.64 9.77 -8.86
N SER A 273 -8.30 10.20 -7.78
CA SER A 273 -8.58 11.62 -7.50
C SER A 273 -7.35 12.44 -7.12
N TRP A 274 -6.21 11.80 -6.84
CA TRP A 274 -4.96 12.45 -6.45
C TRP A 274 -4.13 12.75 -7.70
N VAL A 275 -4.69 13.61 -8.56
CA VAL A 275 -4.18 13.92 -9.90
C VAL A 275 -2.71 14.37 -9.84
N LYS A 276 -1.86 13.69 -10.61
CA LYS A 276 -0.42 13.99 -10.72
C LYS A 276 -0.14 14.96 -11.86
N TRP A 277 0.99 15.65 -11.80
CA TRP A 277 1.37 16.68 -12.77
C TRP A 277 0.24 17.70 -12.97
N LEU A 278 -0.35 18.14 -11.86
CA LEU A 278 -1.58 18.92 -11.83
C LEU A 278 -1.40 20.23 -12.60
N ARG A 279 -2.13 20.42 -13.70
CA ARG A 279 -2.03 21.64 -14.52
C ARG A 279 -3.25 22.53 -14.48
N ARG A 280 -4.42 22.01 -14.08
CA ARG A 280 -5.66 22.79 -14.10
C ARG A 280 -6.62 22.38 -13.00
N ILE A 281 -7.26 23.39 -12.41
CA ILE A 281 -8.43 23.30 -11.54
C ILE A 281 -9.52 24.17 -12.16
N GLU A 282 -10.66 23.57 -12.49
CA GLU A 282 -11.83 24.31 -12.99
C GLU A 282 -13.00 24.18 -12.02
N VAL A 283 -13.52 25.31 -11.55
CA VAL A 283 -14.66 25.37 -10.63
C VAL A 283 -15.97 25.33 -11.41
N GLY A 284 -16.89 24.47 -11.00
CA GLY A 284 -18.19 24.27 -11.65
C GLY A 284 -19.31 23.93 -10.67
N ASP A 285 -20.53 23.84 -11.18
CA ASP A 285 -21.75 23.53 -10.43
C ASP A 285 -22.25 22.09 -10.65
N LYS A 286 -21.62 21.34 -11.56
CA LYS A 286 -21.98 19.96 -11.94
C LYS A 286 -20.74 19.07 -12.07
N HIS A 287 -20.98 17.76 -12.12
CA HIS A 287 -19.97 16.80 -12.54
C HIS A 287 -19.62 16.97 -14.02
N TRP A 288 -18.39 16.61 -14.38
CA TRP A 288 -17.93 16.62 -15.78
C TRP A 288 -18.12 15.29 -16.50
N ASP A 289 -18.43 14.22 -15.76
CA ASP A 289 -18.70 12.89 -16.31
C ASP A 289 -17.57 12.41 -17.23
N THR A 290 -16.33 12.64 -16.78
CA THR A 290 -15.14 12.33 -17.56
C THR A 290 -14.97 10.81 -17.69
N ARG A 291 -14.09 10.38 -18.60
CA ARG A 291 -13.81 8.96 -18.84
C ARG A 291 -13.59 8.17 -17.54
N GLU A 292 -12.87 8.75 -16.59
CA GLU A 292 -12.53 8.11 -15.31
C GLU A 292 -13.67 8.15 -14.27
N GLU A 293 -14.85 8.62 -14.66
CA GLU A 293 -16.06 8.73 -13.84
C GLU A 293 -17.26 8.00 -14.45
N VAL A 294 -17.23 7.72 -15.76
CA VAL A 294 -18.33 7.04 -16.49
C VAL A 294 -17.94 5.74 -17.20
N LEU A 295 -16.65 5.49 -17.43
CA LEU A 295 -16.16 4.23 -18.02
C LEU A 295 -15.24 3.45 -17.07
N HIS A 296 -14.47 4.16 -16.26
CA HIS A 296 -13.59 3.59 -15.24
C HIS A 296 -14.00 4.12 -13.86
N TYR A 297 -13.55 3.45 -12.80
CA TYR A 297 -13.83 3.81 -11.40
C TYR A 297 -15.34 3.91 -11.07
N ILE A 298 -16.13 3.09 -11.77
CA ILE A 298 -17.54 2.81 -11.51
C ILE A 298 -17.68 1.32 -11.20
N ASP A 299 -18.63 0.96 -10.35
CA ASP A 299 -18.80 -0.42 -9.89
C ASP A 299 -20.02 -1.06 -10.55
N LEU A 300 -19.83 -2.13 -11.32
CA LEU A 300 -20.93 -2.94 -11.84
C LEU A 300 -21.64 -3.67 -10.69
N MET A 301 -22.96 -3.46 -10.58
CA MET A 301 -23.82 -4.07 -9.57
C MET A 301 -24.55 -5.31 -10.12
N PRO A 302 -25.08 -6.20 -9.26
CA PRO A 302 -25.75 -7.43 -9.70
C PRO A 302 -26.99 -7.24 -10.59
N ASP A 303 -27.65 -6.09 -10.49
CA ASP A 303 -28.81 -5.71 -11.31
C ASP A 303 -28.42 -5.20 -12.72
N GLY A 304 -27.12 -5.12 -13.02
CA GLY A 304 -26.60 -4.61 -14.29
C GLY A 304 -26.43 -3.08 -14.32
N LEU A 305 -26.78 -2.36 -13.25
CA LEU A 305 -26.52 -0.93 -13.13
C LEU A 305 -25.10 -0.67 -12.62
N HIS A 306 -24.62 0.56 -12.80
CA HIS A 306 -23.34 1.01 -12.28
C HIS A 306 -23.52 1.92 -11.07
N ARG A 307 -22.81 1.63 -9.99
CA ARG A 307 -22.64 2.55 -8.87
C ARG A 307 -21.52 3.55 -9.24
N GLN A 308 -21.90 4.80 -9.44
CA GLN A 308 -20.99 5.88 -9.83
C GLN A 308 -20.64 6.79 -8.66
N TYR A 309 -19.57 7.56 -8.82
CA TYR A 309 -19.06 8.53 -7.83
C TYR A 309 -18.78 7.93 -6.45
N THR A 310 -18.38 6.66 -6.39
CA THR A 310 -17.86 6.02 -5.18
C THR A 310 -16.45 6.54 -4.91
N GLN A 311 -16.33 7.56 -4.05
CA GLN A 311 -15.05 8.22 -3.81
C GLN A 311 -14.33 7.73 -2.57
N ILE A 312 -15.04 7.64 -1.44
CA ILE A 312 -14.45 7.36 -0.12
C ILE A 312 -13.88 5.94 -0.08
N GLN A 313 -12.62 5.80 0.33
CA GLN A 313 -12.04 4.50 0.68
C GLN A 313 -12.49 4.14 2.10
N GLU A 314 -13.34 3.13 2.24
CA GLU A 314 -13.91 2.76 3.54
C GLU A 314 -12.87 2.15 4.50
N ALA A 315 -13.24 1.93 5.77
CA ALA A 315 -12.31 1.35 6.74
C ALA A 315 -11.83 -0.02 6.28
N LYS A 316 -10.50 -0.22 6.34
CA LYS A 316 -9.83 -1.41 5.86
C LYS A 316 -8.60 -1.70 6.72
N SER A 317 -8.25 -2.97 6.83
CA SER A 317 -7.02 -3.42 7.48
C SER A 317 -6.47 -4.68 6.84
N VAL A 318 -5.17 -4.90 7.04
CA VAL A 318 -4.50 -6.14 6.67
C VAL A 318 -3.34 -6.42 7.63
N ILE A 319 -3.17 -7.69 8.00
CA ILE A 319 -1.96 -8.19 8.66
C ILE A 319 -0.84 -8.23 7.62
N THR A 320 0.25 -7.51 7.89
CA THR A 320 1.43 -7.46 7.01
C THR A 320 2.49 -8.48 7.43
N THR A 321 2.50 -8.91 8.69
CA THR A 321 3.36 -10.01 9.16
C THR A 321 2.75 -10.74 10.37
N PRO A 322 2.70 -12.08 10.37
CA PRO A 322 2.96 -12.95 9.23
C PRO A 322 1.84 -12.85 8.18
N SER A 323 2.21 -12.84 6.90
CA SER A 323 1.32 -12.73 5.73
C SER A 323 1.76 -13.64 4.59
N GLY A 324 0.93 -13.74 3.54
CA GLY A 324 1.15 -14.66 2.43
C GLY A 324 2.57 -14.63 1.85
N GLY A 325 3.15 -15.82 1.67
CA GLY A 325 4.51 -16.06 1.22
C GLY A 325 5.54 -16.14 2.35
N GLN A 326 5.29 -15.56 3.53
CA GLN A 326 6.18 -15.73 4.68
C GLN A 326 6.08 -17.14 5.28
N MET A 327 7.07 -17.52 6.07
CA MET A 327 7.08 -18.81 6.78
C MET A 327 7.53 -18.63 8.22
N LEU A 328 6.77 -19.18 9.16
CA LEU A 328 7.13 -19.27 10.57
C LEU A 328 8.10 -20.43 10.75
N LEU A 329 9.27 -20.15 11.33
CA LEU A 329 10.35 -21.16 11.44
C LEU A 329 10.28 -22.00 12.71
N ASP A 330 9.71 -21.47 13.79
CA ASP A 330 9.71 -22.10 15.10
C ASP A 330 8.40 -21.85 15.83
N LYS A 331 8.08 -22.67 16.82
CA LYS A 331 6.98 -22.39 17.74
C LYS A 331 7.33 -21.25 18.69
N GLY A 332 6.32 -20.62 19.26
CA GLY A 332 6.45 -19.66 20.34
C GLY A 332 5.92 -18.27 19.97
N PHE A 333 6.49 -17.25 20.61
CA PHE A 333 6.01 -15.89 20.48
C PHE A 333 6.29 -15.27 19.11
N TYR A 334 5.24 -14.69 18.53
CA TYR A 334 5.21 -13.86 17.35
C TYR A 334 4.47 -12.56 17.64
N ASN A 335 5.00 -11.44 17.14
CA ASN A 335 4.25 -10.19 17.06
C ASN A 335 3.51 -10.14 15.73
N VAL A 336 2.20 -10.32 15.76
CA VAL A 336 1.35 -10.12 14.57
C VAL A 336 1.19 -8.62 14.40
N SER A 337 1.57 -8.09 13.23
CA SER A 337 1.52 -6.66 12.92
C SER A 337 0.84 -6.40 11.58
N GLY A 338 0.15 -5.27 11.48
CA GLY A 338 -0.56 -4.88 10.28
C GLY A 338 -0.88 -3.40 10.20
N LEU A 339 -1.59 -3.03 9.14
CA LEU A 339 -2.01 -1.67 8.85
C LEU A 339 -3.54 -1.58 8.84
N ALA A 340 -4.08 -0.48 9.36
CA ALA A 340 -5.49 -0.13 9.27
C ALA A 340 -5.65 1.34 8.86
N TRP A 341 -6.69 1.65 8.09
CA TRP A 341 -6.96 3.01 7.62
C TRP A 341 -8.45 3.20 7.31
N SER A 342 -8.91 4.44 7.28
CA SER A 342 -10.27 4.79 6.83
C SER A 342 -10.25 6.17 6.20
N GLY A 343 -10.90 6.30 5.05
CA GLY A 343 -11.14 7.58 4.40
C GLY A 343 -12.17 8.44 5.11
N ARG A 344 -12.89 7.89 6.10
CA ARG A 344 -13.86 8.62 6.93
C ARG A 344 -13.25 9.28 8.16
N GLY A 345 -11.97 9.05 8.46
CA GLY A 345 -11.33 9.64 9.64
C GLY A 345 -10.31 8.72 10.30
N ARG A 346 -10.30 8.71 11.64
CA ARG A 346 -9.37 7.89 12.45
C ARG A 346 -9.82 6.44 12.57
N ILE A 347 -8.85 5.53 12.64
CA ILE A 347 -9.08 4.18 13.15
C ILE A 347 -9.31 4.25 14.66
N ARG A 348 -10.43 3.71 15.13
CA ARG A 348 -10.76 3.65 16.55
C ARG A 348 -10.23 2.36 17.18
N ARG A 349 -10.30 1.26 16.45
CA ARG A 349 -9.99 -0.09 16.97
C ARG A 349 -9.66 -1.05 15.82
N VAL A 350 -8.76 -2.00 16.09
CA VAL A 350 -8.52 -3.15 15.22
C VAL A 350 -8.65 -4.41 16.05
N ASP A 351 -9.43 -5.36 15.56
CA ASP A 351 -9.50 -6.70 16.12
C ASP A 351 -8.71 -7.68 15.27
N VAL A 352 -8.05 -8.64 15.93
CA VAL A 352 -7.32 -9.74 15.29
C VAL A 352 -7.91 -11.07 15.74
N SER A 353 -8.11 -11.96 14.78
CA SER A 353 -8.52 -13.34 14.97
C SER A 353 -7.39 -14.26 14.52
N VAL A 354 -7.29 -15.43 15.17
CA VAL A 354 -6.38 -16.53 14.77
C VAL A 354 -7.13 -17.80 14.36
N ASP A 355 -8.46 -17.80 14.39
CA ASP A 355 -9.33 -18.96 14.12
C ASP A 355 -10.35 -18.73 12.99
N GLY A 356 -10.03 -17.82 12.06
CA GLY A 356 -10.89 -17.53 10.91
C GLY A 356 -12.12 -16.67 11.23
N GLY A 357 -12.06 -15.89 12.31
CA GLY A 357 -13.04 -14.87 12.66
C GLY A 357 -14.11 -15.33 13.63
N ARG A 358 -13.89 -16.47 14.31
CA ARG A 358 -14.80 -16.99 15.34
C ARG A 358 -14.59 -16.23 16.65
N ASN A 359 -13.33 -15.99 17.02
CA ASN A 359 -12.97 -15.23 18.21
C ASN A 359 -12.04 -14.06 17.86
N TRP A 360 -12.20 -12.94 18.56
CA TRP A 360 -11.48 -11.70 18.27
C TRP A 360 -10.81 -11.16 19.53
N ARG A 361 -9.53 -10.78 19.42
CA ARG A 361 -8.80 -10.03 20.44
C ARG A 361 -8.48 -8.65 19.89
N THR A 362 -8.69 -7.61 20.69
CA THR A 362 -8.34 -6.24 20.28
C THR A 362 -6.83 -6.05 20.28
N ALA A 363 -6.30 -5.59 19.15
CA ALA A 363 -4.89 -5.28 18.99
C ALA A 363 -4.54 -3.92 19.59
N ARG A 364 -3.27 -3.72 19.94
CA ARG A 364 -2.73 -2.42 20.34
C ARG A 364 -2.48 -1.58 19.08
N LEU A 365 -3.06 -0.38 19.02
CA LEU A 365 -2.72 0.61 18.00
C LEU A 365 -1.43 1.32 18.40
N GLU A 366 -0.50 1.51 17.46
CA GLU A 366 0.69 2.32 17.68
C GLU A 366 0.40 3.77 17.31
N GLY A 367 0.63 4.68 18.26
CA GLY A 367 0.44 6.11 18.04
C GLY A 367 1.53 6.71 17.15
N PRO A 368 1.23 7.83 16.46
CA PRO A 368 -0.04 8.55 16.48
C PRO A 368 -1.13 7.90 15.62
N VAL A 369 -2.39 8.01 16.04
CA VAL A 369 -3.57 7.60 15.28
C VAL A 369 -4.20 8.83 14.62
N LEU A 370 -3.90 9.04 13.34
CA LEU A 370 -4.28 10.24 12.60
C LEU A 370 -5.49 9.98 11.69
N ALA A 371 -6.27 11.03 11.43
CA ALA A 371 -7.41 10.95 10.52
C ALA A 371 -6.93 10.78 9.08
N LYS A 372 -7.56 9.88 8.32
CA LYS A 372 -7.24 9.64 6.90
C LYS A 372 -5.75 9.31 6.67
N ALA A 373 -5.13 8.61 7.62
CA ALA A 373 -3.75 8.10 7.56
C ALA A 373 -3.69 6.60 7.86
N LEU A 374 -2.55 5.96 7.58
CA LEU A 374 -2.30 4.61 8.05
C LEU A 374 -2.12 4.59 9.57
N THR A 375 -2.65 3.56 10.21
CA THR A 375 -2.48 3.23 11.63
C THR A 375 -1.87 1.85 11.74
N ARG A 376 -0.73 1.75 12.43
CA ARG A 376 -0.07 0.48 12.72
C ARG A 376 -0.76 -0.19 13.90
N PHE A 377 -1.00 -1.49 13.82
CA PHE A 377 -1.50 -2.27 14.95
C PHE A 377 -0.62 -3.50 15.18
N ASN A 378 -0.55 -3.96 16.43
CA ASN A 378 0.09 -5.23 16.76
C ASN A 378 -0.59 -5.98 17.90
N ILE A 379 -0.40 -7.28 17.91
CA ILE A 379 -0.86 -8.17 18.96
C ILE A 379 0.13 -9.32 19.17
N ASP A 380 0.28 -9.70 20.42
CA ASP A 380 1.02 -10.89 20.85
C ASP A 380 0.27 -12.16 20.44
N TRP A 381 1.01 -13.09 19.85
CA TRP A 381 0.51 -14.41 19.50
C TRP A 381 1.56 -15.46 19.81
N VAL A 382 1.19 -16.46 20.62
CA VAL A 382 2.03 -17.64 20.85
C VAL A 382 1.55 -18.73 19.91
N TRP A 383 2.31 -19.00 18.87
CA TRP A 383 2.01 -20.08 17.93
C TRP A 383 2.53 -21.41 18.49
N ASP A 384 1.63 -22.38 18.65
CA ASP A 384 1.90 -23.71 19.19
C ASP A 384 2.26 -24.74 18.10
N GLY A 385 2.30 -24.31 16.83
CA GLY A 385 2.51 -25.17 15.66
C GLY A 385 1.23 -25.67 15.00
N SER A 386 0.06 -25.40 15.58
CA SER A 386 -1.23 -25.82 15.02
C SER A 386 -1.64 -24.93 13.85
N PRO A 387 -2.47 -25.42 12.90
CA PRO A 387 -3.02 -24.57 11.85
C PRO A 387 -3.79 -23.38 12.41
N ALA A 388 -3.63 -22.21 11.80
CA ALA A 388 -4.33 -21.00 12.19
C ALA A 388 -4.85 -20.25 10.95
N VAL A 389 -5.88 -19.43 11.15
CA VAL A 389 -6.35 -18.49 10.12
C VAL A 389 -6.38 -17.09 10.70
N LEU A 390 -5.38 -16.30 10.34
CA LEU A 390 -5.20 -14.94 10.81
C LEU A 390 -6.10 -13.99 10.03
N GLN A 391 -6.80 -13.12 10.75
CA GLN A 391 -7.63 -12.06 10.18
C GLN A 391 -7.47 -10.78 11.00
N SER A 392 -7.60 -9.62 10.34
CA SER A 392 -7.76 -8.33 11.03
C SER A 392 -9.02 -7.61 10.54
N ARG A 393 -9.67 -6.88 11.45
CA ARG A 393 -10.87 -6.08 11.14
C ARG A 393 -10.78 -4.70 11.75
N ALA A 394 -10.79 -3.68 10.90
CA ALA A 394 -10.78 -2.28 11.32
C ALA A 394 -12.17 -1.79 11.73
N ILE A 395 -12.18 -0.86 12.69
CA ILE A 395 -13.35 -0.06 13.09
C ILE A 395 -12.89 1.39 13.13
N ASP A 396 -13.55 2.25 12.35
CA ASP A 396 -13.24 3.68 12.34
C ASP A 396 -14.08 4.47 13.38
N GLU A 397 -13.79 5.75 13.52
CA GLU A 397 -14.46 6.62 14.49
C GLU A 397 -15.94 6.87 14.18
N THR A 398 -16.42 6.55 12.97
CA THR A 398 -17.85 6.59 12.62
C THR A 398 -18.61 5.36 13.09
N GLY A 399 -17.89 4.32 13.54
CA GLY A 399 -18.46 3.02 13.90
C GLY A 399 -18.57 2.06 12.73
N TYR A 400 -18.08 2.42 11.53
CA TYR A 400 -18.04 1.51 10.39
C TYR A 400 -17.08 0.35 10.70
N VAL A 401 -17.58 -0.88 10.54
CA VAL A 401 -16.82 -2.11 10.76
C VAL A 401 -16.46 -2.72 9.40
N GLN A 402 -15.18 -3.02 9.19
CA GLN A 402 -14.69 -3.66 7.97
C GLN A 402 -15.45 -4.99 7.72
N PRO A 403 -16.03 -5.20 6.52
CA PRO A 403 -16.91 -6.33 6.24
C PRO A 403 -16.16 -7.62 5.86
N LYS A 404 -16.83 -8.76 6.01
CA LYS A 404 -16.41 -10.01 5.37
C LYS A 404 -16.63 -9.94 3.86
N ILE A 405 -15.92 -10.76 3.10
CA ILE A 405 -16.11 -10.86 1.65
C ILE A 405 -17.52 -11.33 1.27
N SER A 406 -18.12 -12.22 2.08
CA SER A 406 -19.50 -12.69 1.89
C SER A 406 -20.52 -11.55 1.99
N GLN A 407 -20.33 -10.63 2.94
CA GLN A 407 -21.17 -9.45 3.10
C GLN A 407 -21.04 -8.49 1.92
N LEU A 408 -19.81 -8.29 1.41
CA LEU A 408 -19.60 -7.48 0.21
C LEU A 408 -20.23 -8.11 -1.02
N ARG A 409 -20.03 -9.41 -1.25
CA ARG A 409 -20.59 -10.14 -2.39
C ARG A 409 -22.11 -10.22 -2.38
N ALA A 410 -22.72 -10.31 -1.20
CA ALA A 410 -24.18 -10.27 -1.06
C ALA A 410 -24.80 -8.97 -1.62
N VAL A 411 -24.05 -7.87 -1.61
CA VAL A 411 -24.51 -6.56 -2.09
C VAL A 411 -23.98 -6.24 -3.49
N ARG A 412 -22.69 -6.48 -3.74
CA ARG A 412 -21.97 -6.03 -4.94
C ARG A 412 -21.68 -7.14 -5.95
N GLY A 413 -22.02 -8.40 -5.63
CA GLY A 413 -21.65 -9.55 -6.43
C GLY A 413 -20.13 -9.78 -6.46
N THR A 414 -19.65 -10.50 -7.49
CA THR A 414 -18.23 -10.86 -7.64
C THR A 414 -17.53 -10.12 -8.78
N ARG A 415 -18.26 -9.27 -9.50
CA ARG A 415 -17.80 -8.54 -10.70
C ARG A 415 -17.50 -7.06 -10.46
N SER A 416 -17.65 -6.58 -9.22
CA SER A 416 -17.11 -5.27 -8.85
C SER A 416 -15.58 -5.28 -9.03
N ILE A 417 -15.00 -4.12 -9.30
CA ILE A 417 -13.55 -3.97 -9.52
C ILE A 417 -12.93 -3.19 -8.37
N TYR A 418 -13.64 -2.17 -7.88
CA TYR A 418 -13.10 -1.20 -6.94
C TYR A 418 -13.66 -1.41 -5.52
N HIS A 419 -13.08 -0.72 -4.55
CA HIS A 419 -13.58 -0.64 -3.16
C HIS A 419 -13.75 -2.01 -2.49
N ASN A 420 -12.83 -2.95 -2.76
CA ASN A 420 -12.79 -4.21 -2.02
C ASN A 420 -12.07 -4.00 -0.68
N ASN A 421 -12.84 -3.77 0.38
CA ASN A 421 -12.32 -3.63 1.74
C ASN A 421 -12.58 -4.87 2.61
N MET A 422 -12.70 -6.06 2.02
CA MET A 422 -12.93 -7.28 2.78
C MET A 422 -11.89 -7.51 3.88
N ILE A 423 -12.27 -8.23 4.93
CA ILE A 423 -11.33 -8.85 5.86
C ILE A 423 -10.45 -9.85 5.09
N GLN A 424 -9.15 -9.60 5.04
CA GLN A 424 -8.16 -10.53 4.48
C GLN A 424 -7.90 -11.68 5.46
N SER A 425 -7.74 -12.89 4.93
CA SER A 425 -7.39 -14.09 5.71
C SER A 425 -6.03 -14.65 5.29
N TRP A 426 -5.20 -15.02 6.26
CA TRP A 426 -3.93 -15.73 6.04
C TRP A 426 -3.97 -17.08 6.75
N LYS A 427 -3.85 -18.17 5.99
CA LYS A 427 -3.75 -19.51 6.56
C LYS A 427 -2.29 -19.79 6.92
N VAL A 428 -2.04 -20.12 8.18
CA VAL A 428 -0.77 -20.65 8.67
C VAL A 428 -0.91 -22.17 8.74
N ALA A 429 -0.09 -22.89 7.98
CA ALA A 429 -0.03 -24.35 8.01
C ALA A 429 0.85 -24.85 9.18
N GLU A 430 0.79 -26.15 9.49
CA GLU A 430 1.68 -26.78 10.51
C GLU A 430 3.16 -26.63 10.17
N SER A 431 3.49 -26.55 8.87
CA SER A 431 4.83 -26.25 8.37
C SER A 431 5.30 -24.82 8.66
N GLY A 432 4.40 -23.96 9.14
CA GLY A 432 4.62 -22.53 9.29
C GLY A 432 4.42 -21.72 8.02
N GLU A 433 4.15 -22.36 6.87
CA GLU A 433 3.86 -21.66 5.62
C GLU A 433 2.59 -20.81 5.74
N VAL A 434 2.68 -19.56 5.28
CA VAL A 434 1.56 -18.62 5.30
C VAL A 434 1.05 -18.41 3.88
N SER A 435 -0.25 -18.66 3.65
CA SER A 435 -0.88 -18.59 2.34
C SER A 435 -2.14 -17.73 2.34
N ASN A 436 -2.42 -17.08 1.20
CA ASN A 436 -3.68 -16.36 0.98
C ASN A 436 -4.84 -17.37 0.93
N VAL A 437 -5.90 -17.11 1.70
CA VAL A 437 -7.15 -17.87 1.65
C VAL A 437 -8.34 -16.92 1.77
N GLN A 438 -9.53 -17.38 1.37
CA GLN A 438 -10.79 -16.70 1.69
C GLN A 438 -11.63 -17.59 2.59
N VAL A 439 -12.18 -16.99 3.64
CA VAL A 439 -13.13 -17.64 4.55
C VAL A 439 -14.44 -16.87 4.47
N GLY A 440 -15.54 -17.60 4.25
CA GLY A 440 -16.89 -17.05 4.07
C GLY A 440 -17.47 -16.41 5.32
#